data_AF-A0A7K6HFC5-F1
#
_entry.id   AF-A0A7K6HFC5-F1
#
_cell.length_a   1.000
_cell.length_b   1.000
_cell.length_c   1.000
_cell.angle_alpha   90.00
_cell.angle_beta   90.00
_cell.angle_gamma   90.00
#
_symmetry.space_group_name_H-M   'P 1'
#
loop_
_entity.id
_entity.type
_entity.pdbx_description
1 polymer ?
#
loop_
_entity_poly.entity_id
_entity_poly.type
_entity_poly.pdbx_seq_one_letter_code
_entity_poly.pdbx_strand_id
1 'polypeptide(L)'
;RKAKARRGRGKARNEGLLSKQKRSRRMKANDRERNRMHHLNSALDALRSVLPTFPDDAKLTKIETLRFAHNYIWALTQSLRLA
;
A
#
# COMPACT_ATOMS: atom_id res chain seq x y z
N ARG A 1 7.73 -59.19 15.66
CA ARG A 1 7.78 -57.81 16.19
C ARG A 1 8.07 -56.82 15.05
N LYS A 2 7.37 -55.67 15.03
CA LYS A 2 7.64 -54.42 14.27
C LYS A 2 7.32 -54.35 12.76
N ALA A 3 6.03 -54.14 12.45
CA ALA A 3 5.60 -53.43 11.25
C ALA A 3 4.86 -52.13 11.67
N LYS A 4 5.61 -51.04 11.96
CA LYS A 4 4.97 -49.74 12.29
C LYS A 4 5.84 -48.49 12.03
N ALA A 5 6.74 -48.51 11.06
CA ALA A 5 7.66 -47.39 10.80
C ALA A 5 7.35 -46.55 9.54
N ARG A 6 6.30 -46.86 8.76
CA ARG A 6 6.06 -46.20 7.45
C ARG A 6 5.00 -45.08 7.42
N ARG A 7 4.22 -44.87 8.49
CA ARG A 7 3.09 -43.90 8.47
C ARG A 7 3.47 -42.44 8.77
N GLY A 8 4.67 -42.14 9.26
CA GLY A 8 5.05 -40.77 9.65
C GLY A 8 5.66 -39.89 8.53
N ARG A 9 6.31 -40.50 7.54
CA ARG A 9 7.17 -39.77 6.57
C ARG A 9 6.39 -39.05 5.45
N GLY A 10 5.18 -39.51 5.14
CA GLY A 10 4.28 -38.85 4.18
C GLY A 10 3.58 -37.61 4.74
N LYS A 11 3.28 -37.61 6.05
CA LYS A 11 2.57 -36.49 6.72
C LYS A 11 3.46 -35.25 6.86
N ALA A 12 4.71 -35.42 7.29
CA ALA A 12 5.68 -34.32 7.40
C ALA A 12 6.04 -33.69 6.03
N ARG A 13 6.10 -34.49 4.96
CA ARG A 13 6.31 -33.99 3.59
C ARG A 13 5.11 -33.15 3.10
N ASN A 14 3.89 -33.56 3.42
CA ASN A 14 2.68 -32.82 3.09
C ASN A 14 2.59 -31.50 3.87
N GLU A 15 2.91 -31.50 5.17
CA GLU A 15 2.96 -30.27 5.99
C GLU A 15 3.97 -29.25 5.46
N GLY A 16 5.15 -29.69 4.99
CA GLY A 16 6.14 -28.84 4.33
C GLY A 16 5.67 -28.23 3.00
N LEU A 17 4.83 -28.93 2.23
CA LEU A 17 4.24 -28.42 1.00
C LEU A 17 3.12 -27.41 1.29
N LEU A 18 2.27 -27.69 2.28
CA LEU A 18 1.21 -26.79 2.73
C LEU A 18 1.79 -25.49 3.30
N SER A 19 2.89 -25.56 4.06
CA SER A 19 3.57 -24.37 4.59
C SER A 19 4.19 -23.51 3.47
N LYS A 20 4.81 -24.14 2.46
CA LYS A 20 5.29 -23.43 1.26
C LYS A 20 4.14 -22.77 0.49
N GLN A 21 3.01 -23.45 0.33
CA GLN A 21 1.84 -22.89 -0.33
C GLN A 21 1.27 -21.70 0.46
N LYS A 22 1.17 -21.79 1.79
CA LYS A 22 0.77 -20.68 2.66
C LYS A 22 1.73 -19.49 2.52
N ARG A 23 3.05 -19.73 2.51
CA ARG A 23 4.06 -18.68 2.30
C ARG A 23 3.92 -18.02 0.93
N SER A 24 3.69 -18.79 -0.13
CA SER A 24 3.45 -18.28 -1.48
C SER A 24 2.19 -17.41 -1.54
N ARG A 25 1.08 -17.85 -0.94
CA ARG A 25 -0.16 -17.05 -0.85
C ARG A 25 0.07 -15.72 -0.12
N ARG A 26 0.81 -15.75 0.99
CA ARG A 26 1.18 -14.54 1.74
C ARG A 26 2.05 -13.59 0.92
N MET A 27 3.07 -14.11 0.23
CA MET A 27 3.92 -13.31 -0.66
C MET A 27 3.09 -12.62 -1.75
N LYS A 28 2.23 -13.37 -2.44
CA LYS A 28 1.32 -12.80 -3.44
C LYS A 28 0.38 -11.73 -2.86
N ALA A 29 -0.09 -11.88 -1.63
CA ALA A 29 -0.92 -10.88 -0.97
C ALA A 29 -0.12 -9.61 -0.64
N ASN A 30 1.10 -9.76 -0.15
CA ASN A 30 2.00 -8.63 0.13
C ASN A 30 2.35 -7.85 -1.15
N ASP A 31 2.63 -8.54 -2.25
CA ASP A 31 2.91 -7.90 -3.53
C ASP A 31 1.71 -7.10 -4.05
N ARG A 32 0.49 -7.63 -3.88
CA ARG A 32 -0.73 -6.90 -4.23
C ARG A 32 -0.90 -5.64 -3.39
N GLU A 33 -0.68 -5.70 -2.08
CA GLU A 33 -0.81 -4.51 -1.23
C GLU A 33 0.30 -3.49 -1.53
N ARG A 34 1.53 -3.96 -1.82
CA ARG A 34 2.62 -3.08 -2.26
C ARG A 34 2.24 -2.34 -3.54
N ASN A 35 1.69 -3.03 -4.52
CA ASN A 35 1.20 -2.41 -5.75
C ASN A 35 0.06 -1.43 -5.48
N ARG A 36 -0.92 -1.79 -4.62
CA ARG A 36 -2.00 -0.88 -4.21
C ARG A 36 -1.46 0.41 -3.60
N MET A 37 -0.46 0.29 -2.71
CA MET A 37 0.20 1.42 -2.08
C MET A 37 1.01 2.27 -3.06
N HIS A 38 1.64 1.66 -4.06
CA HIS A 38 2.31 2.41 -5.15
C HIS A 38 1.33 3.29 -5.91
N HIS A 39 0.19 2.74 -6.35
CA HIS A 39 -0.85 3.55 -7.02
C HIS A 39 -1.35 4.69 -6.12
N LEU A 40 -1.57 4.42 -4.83
CA LEU A 40 -2.00 5.44 -3.88
C LEU A 40 -0.96 6.55 -3.71
N ASN A 41 0.32 6.19 -3.60
CA ASN A 41 1.39 7.18 -3.46
C ASN A 41 1.55 7.99 -4.75
N SER A 42 1.45 7.38 -5.93
CA SER A 42 1.47 8.11 -7.20
C SER A 42 0.33 9.11 -7.33
N ALA A 43 -0.87 8.77 -6.88
CA ALA A 43 -1.99 9.72 -6.83
C ALA A 43 -1.75 10.87 -5.85
N LEU A 44 -1.11 10.60 -4.70
CA LEU A 44 -0.73 11.64 -3.74
C LEU A 44 0.36 12.57 -4.30
N ASP A 45 1.31 12.04 -5.06
CA ASP A 45 2.35 12.84 -5.73
C ASP A 45 1.76 13.71 -6.84
N ALA A 46 0.80 13.19 -7.60
CA ALA A 46 0.04 13.99 -8.57
C ALA A 46 -0.80 15.10 -7.90
N LEU A 47 -1.33 14.86 -6.69
CA LEU A 47 -1.97 15.92 -5.91
C LEU A 47 -0.95 16.98 -5.49
N ARG A 48 0.25 16.59 -5.05
CA ARG A 48 1.30 17.56 -4.66
C ARG A 48 1.71 18.46 -5.82
N SER A 49 1.82 17.93 -7.04
CA SER A 49 2.26 18.71 -8.21
C SER A 49 1.30 19.82 -8.63
N VAL A 50 0.05 19.82 -8.14
CA VAL A 50 -0.94 20.86 -8.44
C VAL A 50 -1.18 21.83 -7.27
N LEU A 51 -0.53 21.60 -6.12
CA LEU A 51 -0.63 22.51 -4.98
C LEU A 51 0.40 23.63 -5.10
N PRO A 52 0.02 24.89 -4.82
CA PRO A 52 0.96 26.01 -4.86
C PRO A 52 1.89 25.98 -3.63
N THR A 53 3.10 25.44 -3.77
CA THR A 53 4.09 25.38 -2.68
C THR A 53 5.24 26.37 -2.89
N PHE A 54 5.77 26.96 -1.81
CA PHE A 54 7.01 27.73 -1.86
C PHE A 54 7.99 27.24 -0.77
N PRO A 55 9.23 26.87 -1.12
CA PRO A 55 9.76 26.74 -2.49
C PRO A 55 9.03 25.65 -3.29
N ASP A 56 9.15 25.66 -4.62
CA ASP A 56 8.44 24.74 -5.53
C ASP A 56 8.73 23.25 -5.24
N ASP A 57 9.81 22.95 -4.50
CA ASP A 57 10.24 21.62 -4.08
C ASP A 57 9.89 21.29 -2.61
N ALA A 58 9.02 22.07 -1.97
CA ALA A 58 8.64 21.84 -0.58
C ALA A 58 8.04 20.43 -0.39
N LYS A 59 8.74 19.61 0.41
CA LYS A 59 8.32 18.22 0.67
C LYS A 59 7.23 18.16 1.74
N LEU A 60 5.98 18.17 1.30
CA LEU A 60 4.83 17.99 2.19
C LEU A 60 4.67 16.54 2.64
N THR A 61 4.45 16.33 3.94
CA THR A 61 4.00 15.04 4.46
C THR A 61 2.60 14.68 3.94
N LYS A 62 2.16 13.43 4.12
CA LYS A 62 0.84 12.98 3.64
C LYS A 62 -0.30 13.80 4.22
N ILE A 63 -0.25 14.09 5.53
CA ILE A 63 -1.30 14.84 6.22
C ILE A 63 -1.30 16.32 5.81
N GLU A 64 -0.13 16.92 5.65
CA GLU A 64 -0.01 18.31 5.18
C GLU A 64 -0.55 18.46 3.76
N THR A 65 -0.22 17.51 2.86
CA THR A 65 -0.74 17.50 1.48
C THR A 65 -2.27 17.52 1.45
N LEU A 66 -2.91 16.68 2.27
CA LEU A 66 -4.38 16.60 2.32
C LEU A 66 -5.01 17.87 2.92
N ARG A 67 -4.45 18.38 4.02
CA ARG A 67 -4.91 19.63 4.64
C ARG A 67 -4.76 20.82 3.70
N PHE A 68 -3.64 20.89 3.00
CA PHE A 68 -3.39 21.98 2.06
C PHE A 68 -4.33 21.90 0.86
N ALA A 69 -4.52 20.71 0.27
CA ALA A 69 -5.47 20.53 -0.82
C ALA A 69 -6.89 20.98 -0.46
N HIS A 70 -7.38 20.60 0.73
CA HIS A 70 -8.68 21.05 1.23
C HIS A 70 -8.77 22.58 1.32
N ASN A 71 -7.78 23.22 1.95
CA ASN A 71 -7.76 24.67 2.11
C ASN A 71 -7.63 25.40 0.76
N TYR A 72 -6.88 24.83 -0.19
CA TYR A 72 -6.71 25.40 -1.52
C TYR A 72 -8.02 25.36 -2.32
N ILE A 73 -8.74 24.23 -2.31
CA ILE A 73 -10.08 24.13 -2.91
C ILE A 73 -11.03 25.17 -2.29
N TRP A 74 -11.00 25.31 -0.95
CA TRP A 74 -11.82 26.32 -0.26
C TRP A 74 -11.46 27.74 -0.70
N ALA A 75 -10.18 28.09 -0.75
CA ALA A 75 -9.71 29.42 -1.14
C ALA A 75 -10.13 29.77 -2.58
N LEU A 76 -9.91 28.86 -3.53
CA LEU A 76 -10.36 29.04 -4.92
C LEU A 76 -11.88 29.21 -5.01
N THR A 77 -12.64 28.43 -4.23
CA THR A 77 -14.10 28.55 -4.17
C THR A 77 -14.53 29.92 -3.65
N GLN A 78 -13.86 30.48 -2.64
CA GLN A 78 -14.16 31.83 -2.15
C GLN A 78 -13.77 32.90 -3.18
N SER A 79 -12.60 32.78 -3.82
CA SER A 79 -12.17 33.72 -4.86
C SER A 79 -13.18 33.84 -6.00
N LEU A 80 -13.78 32.73 -6.42
CA LEU A 80 -14.83 32.73 -7.46
C LEU A 80 -16.18 33.29 -6.99
N ARG A 81 -16.47 33.30 -5.68
CA ARG A 81 -17.71 33.87 -5.12
C ARG A 81 -17.62 35.38 -4.91
N LEU A 82 -16.41 35.87 -4.69
CA LEU A 82 -16.12 37.29 -4.45
C LEU A 82 -15.81 38.05 -5.75
N ALA A 83 -15.60 37.34 -6.85
CA ALA A 83 -15.49 37.87 -8.21
C ALA A 83 -16.88 38.03 -8.84
#